data_AF-A0A962U8U2-F1
#
_entry.id   AF-A0A962U8U2-F1
#
_cell.length_a   1.000
_cell.length_b   1.000
_cell.length_c   1.000
_cell.angle_alpha   90.00
_cell.angle_beta   90.00
_cell.angle_gamma   90.00
#
_symmetry.space_group_name_H-M   'P 1'
#
loop_
_entity.id
_entity.type
_entity.pdbx_description
1 polymer ?
#
loop_
_entity_poly.entity_id
_entity_poly.type
_entity_poly.pdbx_seq_one_letter_code
_entity_poly.pdbx_strand_id
1 'polypeptide(L)'
;MRRADAWVWESDVVEHRLRTVLQYRPLSAMYELRDLEGARRYSFATRDAALNTLGRIVGMPIIGRDALDLDEDYLVRLNVRLDIEALPIPMRPAAYLKRDWRIASDPWEWRLRP
;
A
#
# COMPACT_ATOMS: atom_id res chain seq x y z
N MET A 1 -12.19 3.95 -0.12
CA MET A 1 -12.90 5.12 0.44
C MET A 1 -14.35 4.94 0.11
N ARG A 2 -15.22 5.06 1.12
CA ARG A 2 -16.64 4.78 1.01
C ARG A 2 -17.44 5.83 1.75
N ARG A 3 -18.74 5.97 1.46
CA ARG A 3 -19.62 6.80 2.28
C ARG A 3 -19.72 6.21 3.69
N ALA A 4 -19.88 7.07 4.69
CA ALA A 4 -19.88 6.69 6.09
C ALA A 4 -21.16 5.93 6.49
N ASP A 5 -22.26 6.17 5.79
CA ASP A 5 -23.55 5.52 5.96
C ASP A 5 -23.78 4.32 5.02
N ALA A 6 -22.88 4.11 4.04
CA ALA A 6 -22.99 3.04 3.06
C ALA A 6 -23.03 1.65 3.71
N TRP A 7 -23.97 0.83 3.27
CA TRP A 7 -24.10 -0.57 3.65
C TRP A 7 -22.89 -1.40 3.23
N VAL A 8 -22.59 -2.49 3.95
CA VAL A 8 -21.36 -3.29 3.77
C VAL A 8 -21.14 -3.84 2.35
N TRP A 9 -22.20 -4.03 1.57
CA TRP A 9 -22.15 -4.51 0.18
C TRP A 9 -22.09 -3.39 -0.87
N GLU A 10 -22.25 -2.13 -0.46
CA GLU A 10 -22.05 -0.99 -1.36
C GLU A 10 -20.57 -0.87 -1.72
N SER A 11 -20.31 -0.59 -2.99
CA SER A 11 -18.97 -0.41 -3.52
C SER A 11 -18.32 0.84 -2.94
N ASP A 12 -17.00 0.76 -2.74
CA ASP A 12 -16.19 1.93 -2.44
C ASP A 12 -16.30 2.96 -3.57
N VAL A 13 -16.34 4.25 -3.20
CA VAL A 13 -16.32 5.40 -4.12
C VAL A 13 -15.00 5.43 -4.87
N VAL A 14 -13.89 5.12 -4.19
CA VAL A 14 -12.58 4.98 -4.81
C VAL A 14 -11.71 4.00 -4.03
N GLU A 15 -10.96 3.17 -4.75
CA GLU A 15 -9.95 2.26 -4.20
C GLU A 15 -8.63 2.45 -4.92
N HIS A 16 -7.54 2.58 -4.16
CA HIS A 16 -6.17 2.66 -4.68
C HIS A 16 -5.32 1.53 -4.12
N ARG A 17 -4.46 0.92 -4.95
CA ARG A 17 -3.60 -0.20 -4.54
C ARG A 17 -2.15 0.05 -4.93
N LEU A 18 -1.39 0.66 -4.04
CA LEU A 18 0.06 0.82 -4.25
C LEU A 18 0.78 -0.51 -4.05
N ARG A 19 1.37 -1.04 -5.13
CA ARG A 19 2.15 -2.27 -5.09
C ARG A 19 3.62 -1.98 -5.34
N THR A 20 4.45 -2.20 -4.33
CA THR A 20 5.89 -1.95 -4.42
C THR A 20 6.66 -3.17 -3.94
N VAL A 21 7.74 -3.51 -4.65
CA VAL A 21 8.61 -4.63 -4.33
C VAL A 21 9.97 -4.10 -3.87
N LEU A 22 10.42 -4.57 -2.70
CA LEU A 22 11.76 -4.35 -2.18
C LEU A 22 12.64 -5.57 -2.50
N GLN A 23 13.76 -5.35 -3.18
CA GLN A 23 14.71 -6.41 -3.55
C GLN A 23 16.13 -6.03 -3.15
N TYR A 24 16.91 -7.00 -2.66
CA TYR A 24 18.35 -6.82 -2.46
C TYR A 24 19.11 -7.31 -3.70
N ARG A 25 20.07 -6.52 -4.18
CA ARG A 25 20.96 -6.85 -5.32
C ARG A 25 22.35 -7.20 -4.80
N PRO A 26 22.73 -8.49 -4.78
CA PRO A 26 24.00 -8.91 -4.19
C PRO A 26 25.23 -8.33 -4.90
N LEU A 27 25.18 -8.19 -6.22
CA LEU A 27 26.32 -7.70 -7.03
C LEU A 27 26.66 -6.23 -6.76
N SER A 28 25.66 -5.40 -6.53
CA SER A 28 25.84 -3.98 -6.22
C SER A 28 25.78 -3.68 -4.73
N ALA A 29 25.41 -4.67 -3.90
CA ALA A 29 25.10 -4.50 -2.47
C ALA A 29 24.04 -3.42 -2.19
N MET A 30 23.07 -3.27 -3.08
CA MET A 30 22.02 -2.24 -3.00
C MET A 30 20.64 -2.82 -2.74
N TYR A 31 19.79 -2.05 -2.07
CA TYR A 31 18.35 -2.28 -1.94
C TYR A 31 17.61 -1.51 -3.02
N GLU A 32 16.83 -2.21 -3.85
CA GLU A 32 16.00 -1.62 -4.90
C GLU A 32 14.52 -1.64 -4.49
N LEU A 33 13.86 -0.49 -4.59
CA LEU A 33 12.40 -0.38 -4.58
C LEU A 33 11.89 -0.26 -6.02
N ARG A 34 10.87 -1.04 -6.35
CA ARG A 34 10.21 -1.02 -7.66
C ARG A 34 8.71 -0.88 -7.48
N ASP A 35 8.16 0.19 -8.03
CA ASP A 35 6.72 0.33 -8.22
C ASP A 35 6.27 -0.69 -9.28
N LEU A 36 5.19 -1.42 -9.04
CA LEU A 36 4.65 -2.40 -9.99
C LEU A 36 3.68 -1.76 -11.00
N GLU A 37 3.08 -0.62 -10.66
CA GLU A 37 2.16 0.09 -11.55
C GLU A 37 2.89 1.16 -12.38
N GLY A 38 4.03 1.65 -11.87
CA GLY A 38 4.86 2.64 -12.54
C GLY A 38 6.21 2.12 -13.04
N ALA A 39 6.96 2.99 -13.71
CA ALA A 39 8.35 2.74 -14.11
C ALA A 39 9.38 3.21 -13.05
N ARG A 40 8.93 3.66 -11.87
CA ARG A 40 9.80 4.24 -10.84
C ARG A 40 10.61 3.16 -10.15
N ARG A 41 11.93 3.37 -10.13
CA ARG A 41 12.89 2.55 -9.39
C ARG A 41 13.75 3.46 -8.53
N TYR A 42 13.98 3.04 -7.29
CA TYR A 42 14.87 3.71 -6.37
C TYR A 42 15.88 2.71 -5.83
N SER A 43 17.12 3.14 -5.65
CA SER A 43 18.20 2.31 -5.12
C SER A 43 18.79 2.95 -3.86
N PHE A 44 19.01 2.15 -2.84
CA PHE A 44 19.48 2.58 -1.52
C PHE A 44 20.63 1.69 -1.05
N ALA A 45 21.60 2.28 -0.36
CA ALA A 45 22.71 1.54 0.22
C ALA A 45 22.30 0.76 1.49
N THR A 46 21.23 1.17 2.17
CA THR A 46 20.79 0.56 3.42
C THR A 46 19.32 0.13 3.36
N ARG A 47 18.99 -0.92 4.13
CA ARG A 47 17.62 -1.41 4.27
C ARG A 47 16.71 -0.32 4.84
N ASP A 48 17.18 0.41 5.86
CA ASP A 48 16.37 1.42 6.54
C ASP A 48 16.04 2.60 5.63
N ALA A 49 16.97 3.04 4.76
CA ALA A 49 16.67 4.08 3.79
C ALA A 49 15.59 3.66 2.79
N ALA A 50 15.63 2.39 2.34
CA ALA A 50 14.60 1.83 1.48
C ALA A 50 13.25 1.76 2.21
N LEU A 51 13.21 1.22 3.43
CA LEU A 51 11.97 1.09 4.21
C LEU A 51 11.36 2.46 4.56
N ASN A 52 12.16 3.45 4.95
CA ASN A 52 11.69 4.81 5.20
C ASN A 52 11.10 5.46 3.96
N THR A 53 11.70 5.22 2.78
CA THR A 53 11.14 5.73 1.53
C THR A 53 9.84 5.02 1.16
N LEU A 54 9.78 3.70 1.34
CA LEU A 54 8.58 2.90 1.09
C LEU A 54 7.41 3.32 1.97
N GLY A 55 7.66 3.65 3.24
CA GLY A 55 6.64 4.10 4.19
C GLY A 55 6.15 5.53 3.97
N ARG A 56 6.79 6.30 3.07
CA ARG A 56 6.46 7.71 2.86
C ARG A 56 5.52 7.90 1.66
N ILE A 57 4.22 8.00 1.94
CA ILE A 57 3.20 8.34 0.96
C ILE A 57 2.87 9.83 1.12
N VAL A 58 3.20 10.65 0.11
CA VAL A 58 3.03 12.11 0.16
C VAL A 58 2.37 12.59 -1.12
N GLY A 59 1.36 13.45 -1.00
CA GLY A 59 0.74 14.14 -2.13
C GLY A 59 0.06 13.21 -3.15
N MET A 60 -0.32 11.99 -2.75
CA MET A 60 -1.05 11.08 -3.63
C MET A 60 -2.47 11.61 -3.82
N PRO A 61 -2.90 11.87 -5.07
CA PRO A 61 -4.27 12.26 -5.34
C PRO A 61 -5.20 11.07 -5.08
N ILE A 62 -6.14 11.22 -4.15
CA ILE A 62 -7.11 10.16 -3.82
C ILE A 62 -8.33 10.27 -4.73
N ILE A 63 -8.95 11.44 -4.81
CA ILE A 63 -10.15 11.70 -5.60
C ILE A 63 -10.26 13.21 -5.89
N GLY A 64 -10.82 13.56 -7.05
CA GLY A 64 -11.13 14.95 -7.40
C GLY A 64 -12.32 15.47 -6.60
N ARG A 65 -12.33 16.77 -6.27
CA ARG A 65 -13.43 17.39 -5.51
C ARG A 65 -14.77 17.31 -6.26
N ASP A 66 -14.73 17.33 -7.58
CA ASP A 66 -15.87 17.21 -8.49
C ASP A 66 -16.59 15.86 -8.41
N ALA A 67 -15.91 14.81 -7.91
CA ALA A 67 -16.50 13.49 -7.71
C ALA A 67 -17.04 13.27 -6.29
N LEU A 68 -16.97 14.29 -5.43
CA LEU A 68 -17.47 14.25 -4.05
C LEU A 68 -18.80 14.99 -3.93
N ASP A 69 -19.71 14.40 -3.16
CA ASP A 69 -20.93 15.04 -2.72
C ASP A 69 -20.64 15.84 -1.44
N LEU A 70 -21.00 17.12 -1.45
CA LEU A 70 -20.70 18.06 -0.35
C LEU A 70 -21.56 17.81 0.90
N ASP A 71 -22.69 17.12 0.74
CA ASP A 71 -23.62 16.81 1.83
C ASP A 71 -23.33 15.43 2.46
N GLU A 72 -22.31 14.72 1.98
CA GLU A 72 -21.98 13.35 2.39
C GLU A 72 -20.70 13.27 3.23
N ASP A 73 -20.73 12.31 4.17
CA ASP A 73 -19.57 11.95 4.99
C ASP A 73 -18.87 10.75 4.37
N TYR A 74 -17.54 10.80 4.30
CA TYR A 74 -16.75 9.68 3.79
C TYR A 74 -15.85 9.08 4.86
N LEU A 75 -15.71 7.76 4.83
CA LEU A 75 -14.70 7.02 5.57
C LEU A 75 -13.56 6.64 4.63
N VAL A 76 -12.37 7.13 4.95
CA VAL A 76 -11.14 6.75 4.27
C VAL A 76 -10.41 5.74 5.14
N ARG A 77 -9.95 4.65 4.52
CA ARG A 77 -9.21 3.57 5.15
C ARG A 77 -7.91 3.36 4.39
N LEU A 78 -6.83 3.24 5.14
CA LEU A 78 -5.51 2.87 4.65
C LEU A 78 -5.01 1.66 5.42
N ASN A 79 -4.53 0.64 4.71
CA ASN A 79 -3.91 -0.52 5.31
C ASN A 79 -2.74 -0.99 4.45
N VAL A 80 -1.70 -1.48 5.10
CA VAL A 80 -0.51 -2.04 4.46
C VAL A 80 -0.43 -3.51 4.82
N ARG A 81 -0.11 -4.35 3.85
CA ARG A 81 0.11 -5.78 4.08
C ARG A 81 1.18 -6.31 3.16
N LEU A 82 1.86 -7.36 3.59
CA LEU A 82 2.69 -8.14 2.70
C LEU A 82 1.81 -8.92 1.73
N ASP A 83 2.11 -8.80 0.45
CA ASP A 83 1.49 -9.63 -0.58
C ASP A 83 2.30 -10.91 -0.77
N ILE A 84 1.86 -12.00 -0.12
CA ILE A 84 2.52 -13.31 -0.21
C ILE A 84 2.52 -13.82 -1.65
N GLU A 85 1.50 -13.50 -2.44
CA GLU A 85 1.42 -13.90 -3.85
C GLU A 85 2.41 -13.14 -4.74
N ALA A 86 2.94 -12.00 -4.30
CA ALA A 86 4.00 -11.30 -5.01
C ALA A 86 5.41 -11.87 -4.73
N LEU A 87 5.54 -12.79 -3.77
CA LEU A 87 6.83 -13.41 -3.47
C LEU A 87 7.24 -14.41 -4.57
N PRO A 88 8.56 -14.64 -4.77
CA PRO A 88 9.05 -15.73 -5.59
C PRO A 88 8.42 -17.06 -5.16
N ILE A 89 8.02 -17.89 -6.12
CA ILE A 89 7.29 -19.14 -5.89
C ILE A 89 7.93 -20.02 -4.78
N PRO A 90 9.27 -20.22 -4.74
CA PRO A 90 9.90 -21.04 -3.70
C PRO A 90 9.73 -20.49 -2.27
N MET A 91 9.46 -19.19 -2.12
CA MET A 91 9.30 -18.54 -0.81
C MET A 91 7.87 -18.60 -0.26
N ARG A 92 6.86 -18.79 -1.13
CA ARG A 92 5.44 -18.73 -0.72
C ARG A 92 5.06 -19.80 0.32
N PRO A 93 5.45 -21.08 0.20
CA PRO A 93 5.08 -22.08 1.19
C PRO A 93 5.55 -21.68 2.60
N ALA A 94 6.83 -21.31 2.75
CA ALA A 94 7.35 -20.87 4.04
C ALA A 94 6.65 -19.61 4.58
N ALA A 95 6.30 -18.66 3.70
CA ALA A 95 5.60 -17.43 4.06
C ALA A 95 4.17 -17.67 4.58
N TYR A 96 3.50 -18.74 4.13
CA TYR A 96 2.19 -19.12 4.66
C TYR A 96 2.25 -19.72 6.06
N LEU A 97 3.30 -20.50 6.36
CA LEU A 97 3.43 -21.18 7.65
C LEU A 97 4.06 -20.31 8.75
N LYS A 98 4.99 -19.41 8.39
CA LYS A 98 5.78 -18.65 9.36
C LYS A 98 5.12 -17.33 9.76
N ARG A 99 5.07 -17.05 11.07
CA ARG A 99 4.50 -15.81 11.62
C ARG A 99 5.24 -14.55 11.17
N ASP A 100 6.55 -14.64 10.96
CA ASP A 100 7.39 -13.50 10.52
C ASP A 100 6.95 -12.92 9.16
N TRP A 101 6.21 -13.70 8.37
CA TRP A 101 5.69 -13.29 7.07
C TRP A 101 4.27 -12.73 7.13
N ARG A 102 3.62 -12.74 8.30
CA ARG A 102 2.28 -12.16 8.54
C ARG A 102 2.38 -10.68 8.86
N ILE A 103 2.96 -9.91 7.95
CA ILE A 103 3.13 -8.46 8.10
C ILE A 103 1.87 -7.77 7.60
N ALA A 104 1.16 -7.12 8.51
CA ALA A 104 0.04 -6.23 8.21
C ALA A 104 0.05 -5.07 9.22
N SER A 105 -0.33 -3.88 8.76
CA SER A 105 -0.65 -2.78 9.65
C SER A 105 -2.07 -2.93 10.18
N ASP A 106 -2.34 -2.31 11.31
CA ASP A 106 -3.71 -1.98 11.65
C ASP A 106 -4.29 -1.04 10.59
N PRO A 107 -5.61 -1.14 10.30
CA PRO A 107 -6.25 -0.21 9.41
C PRO A 107 -6.25 1.17 10.04
N TRP A 108 -5.71 2.15 9.33
CA TRP A 108 -5.83 3.54 9.70
C TRP A 108 -7.05 4.14 9.03
N GLU A 109 -7.96 4.70 9.83
CA GLU A 109 -9.22 5.23 9.35
C GLU A 109 -9.40 6.68 9.79
N TRP A 110 -9.99 7.49 8.92
CA TRP A 110 -10.42 8.84 9.24
C TRP A 110 -11.64 9.24 8.44
N ARG A 111 -12.39 10.20 8.96
CA ARG A 111 -13.54 10.78 8.28
C ARG A 111 -13.10 11.97 7.42
N LEU A 112 -13.72 12.10 6.26
CA LEU A 112 -13.54 13.20 5.32
C LEU A 112 -14.91 13.82 5.03
N ARG A 113 -15.01 15.13 5.26
CA ARG A 113 -16.09 15.99 4.79
C ARG A 113 -15.51 16.96 3.76
N PRO A 114 -16.08 17.05 2.55
CA PRO A 114 -15.57 17.94 1.49
C PRO A 114 -15.66 19.44 1.77
#